data_AF-A0A644VU99-F1
#
_entry.id   AF-A0A644VU99-F1
#
_cell.length_a   1.000
_cell.length_b   1.000
_cell.length_c   1.000
_cell.angle_alpha   90.00
_cell.angle_beta   90.00
_cell.angle_gamma   90.00
#
_symmetry.space_group_name_H-M   'P 1'
#
loop_
_entity.id
_entity.type
_entity.pdbx_description
1 polymer ?
#
loop_
_entity_poly.entity_id
_entity_poly.type
_entity_poly.pdbx_seq_one_letter_code
_entity_poly.pdbx_strand_id
1 'polypeptide(L)'
;MGTFSSFGLNQAYHERYEKLGDRLSDVGKTLDWDVFRPLLESMYANKSGKGGHPNVDVLLMFKIQLLEVWYNLSDLAVEREIYDRLSFWHFLGCPDKIPDNSTIWLFRERMSESGVDTSVWQEFQRQLDLKGLKIEQGMIQDATFVYAEPGHCKIDTPRGELAKTRRDKDGKIMSKNGKIHYGYKLHTIMDTTHDLIRRIETTTANVHDSQVDLSEKGEVVYRDRGYQGAKCKGYSATMKRGARGHPLGIRDKLRNMRISRKRSKGERPYAVIKNIFHAGLVKVTTLQRVRVKNMLAAFCYNIYQVKTIQNRG
;
A
#
# COMPACT_ATOMS: atom_id res chain seq x y z
N MET A 1 -19.01 -21.72 -16.57
CA MET A 1 -20.49 -21.78 -16.60
C MET A 1 -20.95 -21.47 -15.20
N GLY A 2 -21.65 -20.35 -14.97
CA GLY A 2 -22.10 -19.99 -13.63
C GLY A 2 -23.13 -20.97 -13.08
N THR A 3 -23.00 -21.33 -11.81
CA THR A 3 -23.99 -22.13 -11.08
C THR A 3 -25.34 -21.40 -10.96
N PHE A 4 -26.46 -22.12 -10.78
CA PHE A 4 -27.79 -21.51 -10.59
C PHE A 4 -27.81 -20.47 -9.44
N SER A 5 -27.06 -20.75 -8.37
CA SER A 5 -26.86 -19.83 -7.25
C SER A 5 -26.15 -18.54 -7.67
N SER A 6 -25.11 -18.62 -8.50
CA SER A 6 -24.40 -17.44 -9.02
C SER A 6 -25.32 -16.57 -9.89
N PHE A 7 -26.20 -17.18 -10.69
CA PHE A 7 -27.16 -16.44 -11.51
C PHE A 7 -28.13 -15.62 -10.64
N GLY A 8 -28.73 -16.24 -9.61
CA GLY A 8 -29.66 -15.56 -8.71
C GLY A 8 -29.02 -14.41 -7.92
N LEU A 9 -27.79 -14.61 -7.43
CA LEU A 9 -27.04 -13.55 -6.73
C LEU A 9 -26.66 -12.40 -7.66
N ASN A 10 -26.25 -12.71 -8.90
CA ASN A 10 -25.91 -11.68 -9.88
C ASN A 10 -27.15 -10.88 -10.31
N GLN A 11 -28.29 -11.54 -10.50
CA GLN A 11 -29.56 -10.85 -10.75
C GLN A 11 -29.95 -9.96 -9.57
N ALA A 12 -29.87 -10.46 -8.33
CA ALA A 12 -30.17 -9.69 -7.13
C ALA A 12 -29.25 -8.45 -6.99
N TYR A 13 -27.97 -8.57 -7.37
CA TYR A 13 -27.04 -7.45 -7.42
C TYR A 13 -27.52 -6.34 -8.37
N HIS A 14 -27.82 -6.67 -9.63
CA HIS A 14 -28.24 -5.69 -10.64
C HIS A 14 -29.59 -5.05 -10.30
N GLU A 15 -30.54 -5.84 -9.78
CA GLU A 15 -31.89 -5.35 -9.49
C GLU A 15 -31.96 -4.45 -8.25
N ARG A 16 -31.19 -4.80 -7.21
CA ARG A 16 -31.32 -4.22 -5.86
C ARG A 16 -30.15 -3.35 -5.43
N TYR A 17 -28.91 -3.70 -5.79
CA TYR A 17 -27.72 -3.05 -5.25
C TYR A 17 -27.09 -2.04 -6.21
N GLU A 18 -26.98 -2.38 -7.51
CA GLU A 18 -26.32 -1.51 -8.51
C GLU A 18 -26.95 -0.10 -8.56
N LYS A 19 -28.29 -0.03 -8.45
CA LYS A 19 -29.05 1.23 -8.44
C LYS A 19 -28.75 2.14 -7.24
N LEU A 20 -28.20 1.59 -6.16
CA LEU A 20 -27.82 2.35 -4.96
C LEU A 20 -26.40 2.93 -5.05
N GLY A 21 -25.66 2.58 -6.11
CA GLY A 21 -24.29 3.00 -6.35
C GLY A 21 -23.26 2.05 -5.71
N ASP A 22 -22.55 1.29 -6.55
CA ASP A 22 -21.49 0.38 -6.10
C ASP A 22 -20.10 0.96 -6.34
N ARG A 23 -19.49 1.45 -5.25
CA ARG A 23 -18.12 1.97 -5.27
C ARG A 23 -17.09 0.92 -5.67
N LEU A 24 -17.29 -0.35 -5.33
CA LEU A 24 -16.34 -1.42 -5.65
C LEU A 24 -16.42 -1.82 -7.13
N SER A 25 -17.62 -1.86 -7.72
CA SER A 25 -17.78 -2.09 -9.16
C SER A 25 -17.10 -0.99 -9.99
N ASP A 26 -17.26 0.27 -9.59
CA ASP A 26 -16.57 1.40 -10.23
C ASP A 26 -15.04 1.26 -10.15
N VAL A 27 -14.54 0.87 -8.99
CA VAL A 27 -13.11 0.56 -8.78
C VAL A 27 -12.67 -0.60 -9.67
N GLY A 28 -13.49 -1.65 -9.80
CA GLY A 28 -13.26 -2.78 -10.68
C GLY A 28 -13.08 -2.37 -12.15
N LYS A 29 -13.70 -1.29 -12.61
CA LYS A 29 -13.57 -0.78 -13.99
C LYS A 29 -12.35 0.12 -14.19
N THR A 30 -11.64 0.47 -13.12
CA THR A 30 -10.54 1.43 -13.18
C THR A 30 -9.28 0.84 -13.81
N LEU A 31 -9.07 -0.47 -13.71
CA LEU A 31 -7.84 -1.16 -14.12
C LEU A 31 -8.12 -2.32 -15.07
N ASP A 32 -7.15 -2.61 -15.91
CA ASP A 32 -7.10 -3.85 -16.66
C ASP A 32 -6.51 -4.94 -15.75
N TRP A 33 -7.39 -5.73 -15.13
CA TRP A 33 -7.00 -6.73 -14.14
C TRP A 33 -6.26 -7.91 -14.75
N ASP A 34 -6.55 -8.26 -16.00
CA ASP A 34 -6.00 -9.45 -16.65
C ASP A 34 -4.49 -9.29 -16.91
N VAL A 35 -3.98 -8.07 -17.02
CA VAL A 35 -2.53 -7.82 -17.16
C VAL A 35 -1.76 -8.20 -15.89
N PHE A 36 -2.39 -8.18 -14.69
CA PHE A 36 -1.74 -8.63 -13.46
C PHE A 36 -1.68 -10.16 -13.35
N ARG A 37 -2.53 -10.90 -14.08
CA ARG A 37 -2.63 -12.36 -14.01
C ARG A 37 -1.28 -13.06 -14.24
N PRO A 38 -0.55 -12.83 -15.36
CA PRO A 38 0.73 -13.50 -15.59
C PRO A 38 1.80 -13.15 -14.54
N LEU A 39 1.75 -11.94 -13.97
CA LEU A 39 2.65 -11.54 -12.89
C LEU A 39 2.36 -12.36 -11.64
N LEU A 40 1.09 -12.44 -11.23
CA LEU A 40 0.69 -13.18 -10.04
C LEU A 40 0.86 -14.69 -10.23
N GLU A 41 0.63 -15.24 -11.41
CA GLU A 41 0.88 -16.65 -11.71
C GLU A 41 2.36 -17.01 -11.65
N SER A 42 3.28 -16.05 -11.81
CA SER A 42 4.72 -16.31 -11.77
C SER A 42 5.22 -16.78 -10.41
N MET A 43 4.47 -16.54 -9.32
CA MET A 43 4.83 -17.02 -7.98
C MET A 43 4.50 -18.51 -7.76
N TYR A 44 3.79 -19.15 -8.69
CA TYR A 44 3.44 -20.57 -8.60
C TYR A 44 4.40 -21.42 -9.45
N ALA A 45 5.05 -22.38 -8.81
CA ALA A 45 5.92 -23.35 -9.47
C ALA A 45 5.13 -24.50 -10.15
N ASN A 46 3.96 -24.84 -9.62
CA ASN A 46 3.14 -25.94 -10.10
C ASN A 46 2.29 -25.51 -11.30
N LYS A 47 2.89 -25.52 -12.49
CA LYS A 47 2.23 -25.23 -13.78
C LYS A 47 1.76 -26.48 -14.51
N SER A 48 2.04 -27.67 -13.99
CA SER A 48 1.68 -28.95 -14.59
C SER A 48 0.45 -29.56 -13.90
N GLY A 49 -0.43 -30.21 -14.66
CA GLY A 49 -1.61 -30.91 -14.14
C GLY A 49 -1.31 -32.20 -13.36
N LYS A 50 -0.03 -32.48 -13.05
CA LYS A 50 0.39 -33.65 -12.27
C LYS A 50 0.72 -33.22 -10.84
N GLY A 51 -0.32 -33.07 -10.01
CA GLY A 51 -0.22 -32.99 -8.55
C GLY A 51 -0.94 -31.80 -7.92
N GLY A 52 -1.79 -32.08 -6.92
CA GLY A 52 -2.42 -31.09 -6.03
C GLY A 52 -3.81 -30.60 -6.44
N HIS A 53 -4.53 -29.97 -5.49
CA HIS A 53 -5.78 -29.26 -5.77
C HIS A 53 -5.48 -28.06 -6.69
N PRO A 54 -6.32 -27.75 -7.70
CA PRO A 54 -6.13 -26.59 -8.55
C PRO A 54 -5.96 -25.31 -7.73
N ASN A 55 -5.03 -24.45 -8.13
CA ASN A 55 -4.87 -23.15 -7.48
C ASN A 55 -6.14 -22.32 -7.70
N VAL A 56 -6.57 -21.62 -6.65
CA VAL A 56 -7.62 -20.60 -6.76
C VAL A 56 -7.16 -19.50 -7.71
N ASP A 57 -8.09 -18.89 -8.44
CA ASP A 57 -7.79 -17.79 -9.36
C ASP A 57 -6.97 -16.69 -8.67
N VAL A 58 -5.80 -16.38 -9.20
CA VAL A 58 -4.89 -15.38 -8.65
C VAL A 58 -5.48 -13.97 -8.62
N LEU A 59 -6.35 -13.62 -9.57
CA LEU A 59 -7.02 -12.31 -9.58
C LEU A 59 -8.06 -12.20 -8.48
N LEU A 60 -8.82 -13.28 -8.25
CA LEU A 60 -9.73 -13.40 -7.11
C LEU A 60 -8.96 -13.20 -5.80
N MET A 61 -7.86 -13.93 -5.62
CA MET A 61 -7.03 -13.83 -4.42
C MET A 61 -6.45 -12.43 -4.22
N PHE A 62 -5.95 -11.79 -5.28
CA PHE A 62 -5.40 -10.44 -5.21
C PHE A 62 -6.47 -9.40 -4.85
N LYS A 63 -7.66 -9.48 -5.46
CA LYS A 63 -8.78 -8.60 -5.13
C LYS A 63 -9.25 -8.78 -3.68
N ILE A 64 -9.21 -10.00 -3.14
CA ILE A 64 -9.47 -10.25 -1.71
C ILE A 64 -8.46 -9.49 -0.83
N GLN A 65 -7.18 -9.44 -1.21
CA GLN A 65 -6.18 -8.64 -0.47
C GLN A 65 -6.53 -7.15 -0.44
N LEU A 66 -7.13 -6.62 -1.50
CA LEU A 66 -7.58 -5.22 -1.55
C LEU A 66 -8.79 -4.98 -0.63
N LEU A 67 -9.74 -5.92 -0.58
CA LEU A 67 -10.87 -5.87 0.35
C LEU A 67 -10.41 -5.89 1.81
N GLU A 68 -9.42 -6.73 2.15
CA GLU A 68 -8.84 -6.73 3.50
C GLU A 68 -8.31 -5.35 3.91
N VAL A 69 -7.69 -4.63 2.98
CA VAL A 69 -7.12 -3.31 3.25
C VAL A 69 -8.19 -2.24 3.32
N TRP A 70 -9.09 -2.16 2.34
CA TRP A 70 -10.14 -1.13 2.32
C TRP A 70 -11.09 -1.21 3.52
N TYR A 71 -11.33 -2.42 4.03
CA TYR A 71 -12.27 -2.67 5.12
C TYR A 71 -11.61 -3.12 6.43
N ASN A 72 -10.28 -3.12 6.50
CA ASN A 72 -9.50 -3.54 7.68
C ASN A 72 -9.92 -4.93 8.22
N LEU A 73 -10.01 -5.91 7.31
CA LEU A 73 -10.47 -7.27 7.63
C LEU A 73 -9.28 -8.21 7.86
N SER A 74 -9.47 -9.17 8.76
CA SER A 74 -8.59 -10.35 8.86
C SER A 74 -8.97 -11.39 7.81
N ASP A 75 -8.08 -12.35 7.57
CA ASP A 75 -8.31 -13.44 6.60
C ASP A 75 -9.64 -14.18 6.85
N LEU A 76 -9.97 -14.45 8.13
CA LEU A 76 -11.25 -15.08 8.49
C LEU A 76 -12.44 -14.12 8.35
N ALA A 77 -12.25 -12.83 8.65
CA ALA A 77 -13.31 -11.85 8.51
C ALA A 77 -13.66 -11.60 7.04
N VAL A 78 -12.67 -11.48 6.15
CA VAL A 78 -12.93 -11.30 4.72
C VAL A 78 -13.59 -12.54 4.12
N GLU A 79 -13.19 -13.74 4.51
CA GLU A 79 -13.87 -14.98 4.12
C GLU A 79 -15.37 -14.94 4.46
N ARG A 80 -15.72 -14.58 5.70
CA ARG A 80 -17.12 -14.45 6.15
C ARG A 80 -17.87 -13.34 5.42
N GLU A 81 -17.28 -12.15 5.34
CA GLU A 81 -17.92 -10.97 4.75
C GLU A 81 -18.22 -11.14 3.25
N ILE A 82 -17.45 -11.97 2.52
CA ILE A 82 -17.76 -12.27 1.12
C ILE A 82 -19.07 -13.06 0.99
N TYR A 83 -19.40 -13.95 1.93
CA TYR A 83 -20.69 -14.64 1.95
C TYR A 83 -21.86 -13.70 2.28
N ASP A 84 -21.62 -12.68 3.11
CA ASP A 84 -22.67 -11.79 3.59
C ASP A 84 -22.93 -10.60 2.65
N ARG A 85 -21.94 -10.19 1.84
CA ARG A 85 -21.99 -8.94 1.08
C ARG A 85 -21.95 -9.14 -0.43
N LEU A 86 -23.10 -8.92 -1.08
CA LEU A 86 -23.25 -8.96 -2.54
C LEU A 86 -22.24 -8.07 -3.29
N SER A 87 -21.92 -6.89 -2.74
CA SER A 87 -20.92 -5.98 -3.33
C SER A 87 -19.52 -6.59 -3.38
N PHE A 88 -19.13 -7.37 -2.36
CA PHE A 88 -17.83 -8.03 -2.35
C PHE A 88 -17.84 -9.17 -3.35
N TRP A 89 -18.87 -10.01 -3.30
CA TRP A 89 -19.02 -11.13 -4.21
C TRP A 89 -19.00 -10.69 -5.68
N HIS A 90 -19.69 -9.59 -6.03
CA HIS A 90 -19.67 -9.03 -7.38
C HIS A 90 -18.30 -8.46 -7.76
N PHE A 91 -17.66 -7.67 -6.90
CA PHE A 91 -16.31 -7.12 -7.16
C PHE A 91 -15.26 -8.21 -7.44
N LEU A 92 -15.40 -9.34 -6.74
CA LEU A 92 -14.55 -10.52 -6.90
C LEU A 92 -14.83 -11.33 -8.17
N GLY A 93 -15.81 -10.93 -9.00
CA GLY A 93 -16.13 -11.60 -10.25
C GLY A 93 -17.08 -12.78 -10.09
N CYS A 94 -17.95 -12.75 -9.08
CA CYS A 94 -18.98 -13.76 -8.85
C CYS A 94 -18.42 -15.19 -8.69
N PRO A 95 -17.45 -15.42 -7.78
CA PRO A 95 -16.78 -16.72 -7.66
C PRO A 95 -17.75 -17.82 -7.22
N ASP A 96 -17.62 -19.01 -7.82
CA ASP A 96 -18.40 -20.21 -7.43
C ASP A 96 -17.96 -20.77 -6.06
N LYS A 97 -16.69 -20.56 -5.68
CA LYS A 97 -16.13 -21.00 -4.39
C LYS A 97 -15.26 -19.90 -3.80
N ILE A 98 -15.49 -19.59 -2.53
CA ILE A 98 -14.69 -18.63 -1.77
C ILE A 98 -13.51 -19.38 -1.12
N PRO A 99 -12.27 -18.87 -1.26
CA PRO A 99 -11.11 -19.47 -0.61
C PRO A 99 -11.18 -19.34 0.91
N ASP A 100 -10.69 -20.36 1.62
CA ASP A 100 -10.56 -20.29 3.08
C ASP A 100 -9.45 -19.31 3.52
N ASN A 101 -9.52 -18.90 4.78
CA ASN A 101 -8.55 -17.98 5.39
C ASN A 101 -7.08 -18.41 5.23
N SER A 102 -6.82 -19.71 5.22
CA SER A 102 -5.47 -20.28 5.16
C SER A 102 -4.90 -20.15 3.75
N THR A 103 -5.74 -20.30 2.74
CA THR A 103 -5.43 -20.05 1.33
C THR A 103 -5.17 -18.57 1.08
N ILE A 104 -5.98 -17.70 1.68
CA ILE A 104 -5.81 -16.23 1.64
C ILE A 104 -4.46 -15.82 2.25
N TRP A 105 -4.14 -16.37 3.42
CA TRP A 105 -2.86 -16.15 4.08
C TRP A 105 -1.69 -16.62 3.21
N LEU A 106 -1.76 -17.85 2.67
CA LEU A 106 -0.69 -18.46 1.89
C LEU A 106 -0.41 -17.72 0.58
N PHE A 107 -1.43 -17.17 -0.06
CA PHE A 107 -1.26 -16.31 -1.25
C PHE A 107 -0.39 -15.10 -0.94
N ARG A 108 -0.69 -14.40 0.16
CA ARG A 108 0.08 -13.24 0.59
C ARG A 108 1.50 -13.61 1.03
N GLU A 109 1.67 -14.78 1.63
CA GLU A 109 2.99 -15.30 1.97
C GLU A 109 3.85 -15.49 0.71
N ARG A 110 3.31 -16.17 -0.32
CA ARG A 110 3.97 -16.35 -1.61
C ARG A 110 4.31 -15.02 -2.28
N MET A 111 3.43 -14.01 -2.19
CA MET A 111 3.76 -12.68 -2.70
C MET A 111 4.99 -12.09 -2.01
N SER A 112 5.10 -12.25 -0.69
CA SER A 112 6.22 -11.73 0.09
C SER A 112 7.54 -12.43 -0.22
N GLU A 113 7.50 -13.76 -0.39
CA GLU A 113 8.66 -14.60 -0.71
C GLU A 113 9.16 -14.38 -2.14
N SER A 114 8.24 -14.29 -3.11
CA SER A 114 8.57 -14.14 -4.53
C SER A 114 8.98 -12.72 -4.94
N GLY A 115 8.59 -11.70 -4.18
CA GLY A 115 8.83 -10.29 -4.53
C GLY A 115 7.93 -9.75 -5.65
N VAL A 116 6.90 -10.51 -6.03
CA VAL A 116 5.96 -10.15 -7.12
C VAL A 116 5.21 -8.84 -6.85
N ASP A 117 5.12 -8.42 -5.58
CA ASP A 117 4.52 -7.14 -5.18
C ASP A 117 5.17 -5.93 -5.88
N THR A 118 6.46 -6.01 -6.17
CA THR A 118 7.18 -4.95 -6.91
C THR A 118 6.72 -4.89 -8.37
N SER A 119 6.61 -6.04 -9.04
CA SER A 119 6.15 -6.12 -10.43
C SER A 119 4.68 -5.70 -10.56
N VAL A 120 3.83 -6.09 -9.61
CA VAL A 120 2.43 -5.65 -9.54
C VAL A 120 2.35 -4.14 -9.36
N TRP A 121 3.15 -3.55 -8.48
CA TRP A 121 3.19 -2.09 -8.31
C TRP A 121 3.64 -1.38 -9.60
N GLN A 122 4.68 -1.87 -10.26
CA GLN A 122 5.17 -1.30 -11.52
C GLN A 122 4.12 -1.36 -12.63
N GLU A 123 3.43 -2.48 -12.78
CA GLU A 123 2.35 -2.62 -13.76
C GLU A 123 1.21 -1.66 -13.47
N PHE A 124 0.84 -1.49 -12.20
CA PHE A 124 -0.18 -0.52 -11.82
C PHE A 124 0.24 0.92 -12.17
N GLN A 125 1.48 1.31 -11.90
CA GLN A 125 1.99 2.62 -12.30
C GLN A 125 1.96 2.80 -13.84
N ARG A 126 2.33 1.76 -14.60
CA ARG A 126 2.25 1.78 -16.07
C ARG A 126 0.82 2.03 -16.56
N GLN A 127 -0.18 1.39 -15.96
CA GLN A 127 -1.59 1.62 -16.30
C GLN A 127 -2.05 3.05 -15.98
N LEU A 128 -1.60 3.63 -14.85
CA LEU A 128 -1.88 5.03 -14.52
C LEU A 128 -1.29 5.99 -15.57
N ASP A 129 -0.07 5.74 -16.01
CA ASP A 129 0.59 6.55 -17.03
C ASP A 129 -0.10 6.44 -18.40
N LEU A 130 -0.58 5.25 -18.77
CA LEU A 130 -1.38 5.05 -19.99
C LEU A 130 -2.71 5.81 -19.96
N LYS A 131 -3.27 6.03 -18.77
CA LYS A 131 -4.49 6.85 -18.58
C LYS A 131 -4.20 8.36 -18.56
N GLY A 132 -2.96 8.77 -18.88
CA GLY A 132 -2.54 10.17 -18.87
C GLY A 132 -2.32 10.75 -17.46
N LEU A 133 -2.46 9.95 -16.41
CA LEU A 133 -2.21 10.36 -15.03
C LEU A 133 -0.71 10.32 -14.76
N LYS A 134 0.07 11.18 -15.41
CA LYS A 134 1.54 11.21 -15.33
C LYS A 134 2.04 12.26 -14.33
N ILE A 135 3.35 12.26 -14.10
CA ILE A 135 4.05 13.27 -13.29
C ILE A 135 4.30 14.52 -14.15
N GLU A 136 3.85 15.69 -13.70
CA GLU A 136 4.01 16.95 -14.47
C GLU A 136 4.76 18.07 -13.74
N GLN A 137 4.42 18.36 -12.48
CA GLN A 137 4.87 19.59 -11.81
C GLN A 137 5.88 19.39 -10.68
N GLY A 138 6.15 18.13 -10.32
CA GLY A 138 7.08 17.75 -9.27
C GLY A 138 6.47 16.76 -8.27
N MET A 139 7.32 16.34 -7.36
CA MET A 139 7.10 15.17 -6.51
C MET A 139 7.30 15.53 -5.03
N ILE A 140 6.49 14.96 -4.17
CA ILE A 140 6.62 15.09 -2.71
C ILE A 140 7.13 13.77 -2.17
N GLN A 141 8.29 13.78 -1.53
CA GLN A 141 8.76 12.60 -0.80
C GLN A 141 8.61 12.84 0.69
N ASP A 142 7.99 11.86 1.35
CA ASP A 142 7.80 11.83 2.80
C ASP A 142 7.84 10.39 3.31
N ALA A 143 7.78 10.24 4.63
CA ALA A 143 7.70 8.95 5.29
C ALA A 143 6.74 8.97 6.46
N THR A 144 6.06 7.85 6.68
CA THR A 144 5.19 7.65 7.83
C THR A 144 5.57 6.40 8.61
N PHE A 145 5.48 6.46 9.94
CA PHE A 145 5.58 5.26 10.77
C PHE A 145 4.38 4.33 10.54
N VAL A 146 4.68 3.04 10.46
CA VAL A 146 3.76 1.92 10.47
C VAL A 146 4.06 1.11 11.72
N TYR A 147 3.13 1.12 12.67
CA TYR A 147 3.36 0.53 13.99
C TYR A 147 3.27 -0.99 13.93
N ALA A 148 4.03 -1.65 14.80
CA ALA A 148 3.88 -3.07 15.08
C ALA A 148 3.67 -3.28 16.58
N GLU A 149 3.22 -4.46 16.98
CA GLU A 149 3.12 -4.80 18.40
C GLU A 149 4.53 -5.09 18.97
N PRO A 150 5.00 -4.35 19.98
CA PRO A 150 6.32 -4.57 20.58
C PRO A 150 6.42 -5.87 21.37
N GLY A 151 5.30 -6.53 21.64
CA GLY A 151 5.20 -7.69 22.53
C GLY A 151 5.50 -7.33 23.99
N HIS A 152 5.45 -8.34 24.86
CA HIS A 152 5.72 -8.18 26.30
C HIS A 152 7.16 -8.56 26.69
N CYS A 153 7.93 -9.10 25.75
CA CYS A 153 9.30 -9.55 26.02
C CYS A 153 10.27 -8.37 26.08
N LYS A 154 11.31 -8.50 26.91
CA LYS A 154 12.38 -7.50 27.04
C LYS A 154 13.14 -7.31 25.72
N ILE A 155 13.84 -6.19 25.58
CA ILE A 155 14.53 -5.82 24.34
C ILE A 155 15.60 -6.84 23.94
N ASP A 156 16.28 -7.41 24.93
CA ASP A 156 17.35 -8.42 24.86
C ASP A 156 16.86 -9.84 24.55
N THR A 157 15.55 -10.10 24.64
CA THR A 157 14.99 -11.41 24.34
C THR A 157 15.27 -11.78 22.88
N PRO A 158 15.88 -12.94 22.61
CA PRO A 158 16.17 -13.39 21.25
C PRO A 158 14.93 -13.34 20.36
N ARG A 159 15.13 -12.95 19.09
CA ARG A 159 14.10 -12.92 18.06
C ARG A 159 14.43 -13.93 16.98
N GLY A 160 13.46 -14.25 16.13
CA GLY A 160 13.64 -15.14 14.98
C GLY A 160 12.81 -16.41 15.09
N GLU A 161 13.14 -17.42 14.28
CA GLU A 161 12.29 -18.60 14.10
C GLU A 161 12.18 -19.48 15.34
N LEU A 162 13.21 -19.50 16.19
CA LEU A 162 13.26 -20.32 17.40
C LEU A 162 12.71 -19.61 18.64
N ALA A 163 12.37 -18.32 18.53
CA ALA A 163 11.90 -17.53 19.66
C ALA A 163 10.38 -17.67 19.85
N LYS A 164 9.94 -18.24 20.98
CA LYS A 164 8.53 -18.28 21.39
C LYS A 164 8.07 -16.94 21.94
N THR A 165 8.08 -15.90 21.11
CA THR A 165 7.66 -14.54 21.47
C THR A 165 6.59 -14.01 20.52
N ARG A 166 5.66 -13.22 21.07
CA ARG A 166 4.68 -12.43 20.29
C ARG A 166 5.27 -11.12 19.76
N ARG A 167 6.52 -10.83 20.11
CA ARG A 167 7.24 -9.63 19.65
C ARG A 167 7.49 -9.72 18.14
N ASP A 168 7.29 -8.60 17.46
CA ASP A 168 7.61 -8.48 16.04
C ASP A 168 9.07 -8.88 15.75
N LYS A 169 9.28 -9.70 14.70
CA LYS A 169 10.57 -10.30 14.40
C LYS A 169 11.55 -9.21 13.96
N ASP A 170 11.17 -8.37 13.00
CA ASP A 170 12.09 -7.42 12.36
C ASP A 170 11.93 -5.98 12.88
N GLY A 171 10.77 -5.64 13.44
CA GLY A 171 10.38 -4.31 13.89
C GLY A 171 11.39 -3.67 14.85
N LYS A 172 11.77 -2.43 14.57
CA LYS A 172 12.79 -1.69 15.35
C LYS A 172 12.17 -0.49 16.06
N ILE A 173 12.90 0.03 17.04
CA ILE A 173 12.54 1.22 17.81
C ILE A 173 13.19 2.45 17.20
N MET A 174 12.47 3.56 17.18
CA MET A 174 12.97 4.90 16.87
C MET A 174 12.40 5.90 17.88
N SER A 175 13.27 6.72 18.48
CA SER A 175 12.85 7.85 19.32
C SER A 175 12.86 9.13 18.48
N LYS A 176 11.71 9.79 18.35
CA LYS A 176 11.56 11.06 17.61
C LYS A 176 10.71 12.01 18.45
N ASN A 177 11.21 13.22 18.70
CA ASN A 177 10.52 14.26 19.49
C ASN A 177 10.05 13.77 20.88
N GLY A 178 10.85 12.95 21.57
CA GLY A 178 10.49 12.40 22.88
C GLY A 178 9.44 11.28 22.84
N LYS A 179 8.98 10.86 21.66
CA LYS A 179 8.07 9.72 21.47
C LYS A 179 8.81 8.52 20.91
N ILE A 180 8.45 7.34 21.41
CA ILE A 180 8.97 6.06 20.95
C ILE A 180 8.03 5.51 19.86
N HIS A 181 8.59 5.18 18.71
CA HIS A 181 7.91 4.54 17.59
C HIS A 181 8.49 3.14 17.39
N TYR A 182 7.65 2.11 17.48
CA TYR A 182 8.04 0.71 17.26
C TYR A 182 7.41 0.18 15.97
N GLY A 183 8.21 -0.42 15.11
CA GLY A 183 7.76 -1.09 13.89
C GLY A 183 8.59 -0.69 12.67
N TYR A 184 7.92 -0.09 11.69
CA TYR A 184 8.41 0.13 10.33
C TYR A 184 8.13 1.57 9.87
N LYS A 185 8.59 1.90 8.67
CA LYS A 185 8.28 3.12 7.93
C LYS A 185 7.84 2.77 6.51
N LEU A 186 6.81 3.46 6.06
CA LEU A 186 6.43 3.54 4.65
C LEU A 186 6.94 4.88 4.12
N HIS A 187 7.94 4.82 3.24
CA HIS A 187 8.44 5.96 2.47
C HIS A 187 7.67 6.01 1.17
N THR A 188 7.18 7.19 0.79
CA THR A 188 6.47 7.36 -0.47
C THR A 188 6.96 8.59 -1.19
N ILE A 189 6.99 8.52 -2.51
CA ILE A 189 7.05 9.70 -3.36
C ILE A 189 5.77 9.79 -4.17
N MET A 190 5.08 10.91 -4.07
CA MET A 190 3.80 11.16 -4.75
C MET A 190 3.91 12.34 -5.69
N ASP A 191 3.12 12.34 -6.76
CA ASP A 191 3.06 13.48 -7.66
C ASP A 191 2.18 14.61 -7.09
N THR A 192 2.50 15.85 -7.47
CA THR A 192 1.80 17.05 -6.98
C THR A 192 0.54 17.41 -7.78
N THR A 193 0.34 16.77 -8.94
CA THR A 193 -0.74 17.10 -9.90
C THR A 193 -2.02 16.34 -9.57
N HIS A 194 -1.91 15.02 -9.50
CA HIS A 194 -2.97 14.04 -9.32
C HIS A 194 -3.05 13.50 -7.89
N ASP A 195 -2.05 13.82 -7.06
CA ASP A 195 -1.89 13.33 -5.69
C ASP A 195 -1.76 11.79 -5.62
N LEU A 196 -1.17 11.14 -6.64
CA LEU A 196 -0.97 9.69 -6.67
C LEU A 196 0.41 9.31 -6.12
N ILE A 197 0.47 8.24 -5.33
CA ILE A 197 1.73 7.64 -4.91
C ILE A 197 2.39 6.97 -6.12
N ARG A 198 3.65 7.30 -6.41
CA ARG A 198 4.38 6.78 -7.57
C ARG A 198 5.40 5.71 -7.22
N ARG A 199 6.19 5.95 -6.18
CA ARG A 199 7.17 4.97 -5.69
C ARG A 199 7.07 4.87 -4.19
N ILE A 200 7.36 3.69 -3.68
CA ILE A 200 7.29 3.35 -2.27
C ILE A 200 8.55 2.58 -1.87
N GLU A 201 8.92 2.68 -0.60
CA GLU A 201 9.93 1.83 0.02
C GLU A 201 9.51 1.54 1.46
N THR A 202 9.72 0.32 1.92
CA THR A 202 9.41 -0.06 3.31
C THR A 202 10.70 -0.36 4.05
N THR A 203 10.92 0.31 5.18
CA THR A 203 12.09 0.08 6.04
C THR A 203 11.67 -0.19 7.47
N THR A 204 12.59 -0.67 8.30
CA THR A 204 12.39 -0.66 9.75
C THR A 204 12.36 0.77 10.29
N ALA A 205 11.71 0.99 11.45
CA ALA A 205 11.48 2.35 11.97
C ALA A 205 12.77 3.11 12.29
N ASN A 206 13.88 2.42 12.57
CA ASN A 206 15.14 3.04 12.94
C ASN A 206 15.91 3.63 11.73
N VAL A 207 15.57 3.25 10.50
CA VAL A 207 16.21 3.81 9.31
C VAL A 207 15.84 5.28 9.19
N HIS A 208 16.84 6.14 9.09
CA HIS A 208 16.62 7.58 8.97
C HIS A 208 16.12 7.95 7.58
N ASP A 209 15.16 8.87 7.50
CA ASP A 209 14.43 9.20 6.27
C ASP A 209 15.39 9.65 5.15
N SER A 210 16.48 10.35 5.50
CA SER A 210 17.53 10.79 4.56
C SER A 210 18.30 9.66 3.85
N GLN A 211 18.18 8.41 4.31
CA GLN A 211 18.85 7.26 3.70
C GLN A 211 18.05 6.67 2.54
N VAL A 212 16.78 7.05 2.39
CA VAL A 212 15.89 6.56 1.34
C VAL A 212 15.69 7.66 0.30
N ASP A 213 16.10 7.39 -0.93
CA ASP A 213 15.93 8.30 -2.07
C ASP A 213 15.08 7.65 -3.16
N LEU A 214 13.81 8.08 -3.24
CA LEU A 214 12.84 7.64 -4.24
C LEU A 214 12.80 8.55 -5.47
N SER A 215 13.70 9.52 -5.58
CA SER A 215 13.73 10.42 -6.74
C SER A 215 14.39 9.77 -7.96
N GLU A 216 14.01 10.24 -9.13
CA GLU A 216 14.66 9.94 -10.40
C GLU A 216 15.25 11.21 -11.03
N LYS A 217 16.13 11.03 -12.02
CA LYS A 217 16.79 12.14 -12.71
C LYS A 217 15.74 13.01 -13.41
N GLY A 218 15.88 14.32 -13.29
CA GLY A 218 14.96 15.29 -13.92
C GLY A 218 13.74 15.67 -13.07
N GLU A 219 13.45 14.95 -11.99
CA GLU A 219 12.29 15.26 -11.13
C GLU A 219 12.60 16.33 -10.09
N VAL A 220 11.70 17.30 -9.88
CA VAL A 220 11.78 18.24 -8.75
C VAL A 220 11.15 17.60 -7.52
N VAL A 221 11.93 17.44 -6.43
CA VAL A 221 11.48 16.70 -5.24
C VAL A 221 11.42 17.58 -3.99
N TYR A 222 10.21 17.80 -3.49
CA TYR A 222 9.91 18.54 -2.26
C TYR A 222 10.02 17.61 -1.05
N ARG A 223 10.88 17.96 -0.09
CA ARG A 223 11.16 17.17 1.12
C ARG A 223 11.19 18.02 2.38
N ASP A 224 10.95 17.37 3.51
CA ASP A 224 11.04 17.99 4.84
C ASP A 224 12.48 18.38 5.22
N ARG A 225 12.63 18.99 6.39
CA ARG A 225 13.96 19.40 6.92
C ARG A 225 14.84 18.22 7.36
N GLY A 226 14.24 17.07 7.64
CA GLY A 226 14.94 15.82 7.99
C GLY A 226 15.75 15.26 6.84
N TYR A 227 15.35 15.54 5.59
CA TYR A 227 16.12 15.16 4.40
C TYR A 227 17.28 16.12 4.07
N GLN A 228 17.55 17.16 4.87
CA GLN A 228 18.66 18.06 4.56
C GLN A 228 20.00 17.32 4.55
N GLY A 229 20.72 17.40 3.43
CA GLY A 229 21.97 16.66 3.20
C GLY A 229 21.78 15.24 2.65
N ALA A 230 20.53 14.80 2.46
CA ALA A 230 20.23 13.53 1.81
C ALA A 230 20.63 13.55 0.33
N LYS A 231 21.00 12.38 -0.21
CA LYS A 231 21.15 12.18 -1.65
C LYS A 231 19.80 12.41 -2.34
N CYS A 232 19.85 13.01 -3.53
CA CYS A 232 18.71 13.22 -4.40
C CYS A 232 19.20 13.04 -5.84
N LYS A 233 18.69 12.01 -6.53
CA LYS A 233 18.95 11.79 -7.97
C LYS A 233 18.33 12.90 -8.83
N GLY A 234 17.22 13.48 -8.39
CA GLY A 234 16.54 14.61 -9.03
C GLY A 234 17.00 16.00 -8.54
N TYR A 235 16.19 17.01 -8.81
CA TYR A 235 16.37 18.38 -8.32
C TYR A 235 15.82 18.53 -6.90
N SER A 236 16.73 18.66 -5.94
CA SER A 236 16.39 18.72 -4.51
C SER A 236 15.74 20.05 -4.10
N ALA A 237 14.43 20.03 -3.86
CA ALA A 237 13.67 21.09 -3.20
C ALA A 237 13.44 20.77 -1.71
N THR A 238 14.50 20.31 -1.03
CA THR A 238 14.50 19.99 0.40
C THR A 238 14.48 21.24 1.26
N MET A 239 13.66 21.27 2.32
CA MET A 239 13.63 22.37 3.29
C MET A 239 14.94 22.46 4.07
N LYS A 240 15.39 23.68 4.37
CA LYS A 240 16.60 23.90 5.18
C LYS A 240 16.25 24.00 6.67
N ARG A 241 17.17 23.58 7.54
CA ARG A 241 17.16 23.71 8.99
C ARG A 241 18.32 24.62 9.41
N GLY A 242 18.12 25.39 10.46
CA GLY A 242 19.22 26.13 11.09
C GLY A 242 20.14 25.15 11.82
N ALA A 243 21.40 25.54 11.98
CA ALA A 243 22.35 24.85 12.83
C ALA A 243 22.60 25.66 14.12
N ARG A 244 23.21 25.04 15.12
CA ARG A 244 23.61 25.76 16.34
C ARG A 244 24.54 26.91 15.96
N GLY A 245 24.22 28.13 16.41
CA GLY A 245 24.96 29.34 16.05
C GLY A 245 24.70 29.89 14.64
N HIS A 246 23.95 29.17 13.81
CA HIS A 246 23.63 29.58 12.42
C HIS A 246 22.12 29.48 12.16
N PRO A 247 21.34 30.48 12.61
CA PRO A 247 19.91 30.50 12.39
C PRO A 247 19.55 30.64 10.90
N LEU A 248 18.35 30.19 10.54
CA LEU A 248 17.85 30.34 9.18
C LEU A 248 17.67 31.83 8.82
N GLY A 249 18.30 32.25 7.72
CA GLY A 249 18.07 33.58 7.14
C GLY A 249 16.64 33.74 6.62
N ILE A 250 16.20 34.99 6.44
CA ILE A 250 14.85 35.34 5.98
C ILE A 250 14.51 34.68 4.63
N ARG A 251 15.45 34.68 3.69
CA ARG A 251 15.28 34.05 2.37
C ARG A 251 14.98 32.55 2.47
N ASP A 252 15.69 31.83 3.35
CA ASP A 252 15.49 30.40 3.56
C ASP A 252 14.17 30.11 4.28
N LYS A 253 13.74 30.98 5.21
CA LYS A 253 12.40 30.89 5.82
C LYS A 253 11.29 31.03 4.76
N LEU A 254 11.37 32.03 3.89
CA LEU A 254 10.40 32.23 2.80
C LEU A 254 10.43 31.09 1.78
N ARG A 255 11.61 30.54 1.44
CA ARG A 255 11.74 29.33 0.62
C ARG A 255 11.06 28.13 1.28
N ASN A 256 11.33 27.89 2.57
CA ASN A 256 10.72 26.81 3.32
C ASN A 256 9.20 26.92 3.39
N MET A 257 8.65 28.14 3.56
CA MET A 257 7.21 28.37 3.53
C MET A 257 6.59 27.96 2.18
N ARG A 258 7.22 28.34 1.07
CA ARG A 258 6.78 27.95 -0.28
C ARG A 258 6.83 26.43 -0.50
N ILE A 259 7.90 25.78 -0.07
CA ILE A 259 8.04 24.32 -0.14
C ILE A 259 6.98 23.64 0.73
N SER A 260 6.77 24.12 1.96
CA SER A 260 5.79 23.55 2.90
C SER A 260 4.37 23.58 2.34
N ARG A 261 3.98 24.65 1.63
CA ARG A 261 2.67 24.75 0.97
C ARG A 261 2.48 23.71 -0.14
N LYS A 262 3.52 23.39 -0.90
CA LYS A 262 3.47 22.32 -1.90
C LYS A 262 3.43 20.94 -1.23
N ARG A 263 4.24 20.77 -0.19
CA ARG A 263 4.45 19.49 0.52
C ARG A 263 3.25 19.05 1.36
N SER A 264 2.37 19.96 1.79
CA SER A 264 1.21 19.63 2.64
C SER A 264 0.29 18.57 2.03
N LYS A 265 0.21 18.49 0.70
CA LYS A 265 -0.51 17.41 -0.01
C LYS A 265 0.03 16.01 0.32
N GLY A 266 1.31 15.92 0.68
CA GLY A 266 2.00 14.72 1.15
C GLY A 266 1.37 14.01 2.33
N GLU A 267 0.58 14.73 3.14
CA GLU A 267 -0.05 14.17 4.34
C GLU A 267 -1.33 13.39 4.02
N ARG A 268 -2.00 13.71 2.90
CA ARG A 268 -3.29 13.11 2.52
C ARG A 268 -3.22 11.59 2.36
N PRO A 269 -2.25 11.00 1.62
CA PRO A 269 -2.18 9.54 1.51
C PRO A 269 -2.04 8.85 2.87
N TYR A 270 -1.23 9.41 3.77
CA TYR A 270 -1.06 8.84 5.10
C TYR A 270 -2.30 8.97 5.98
N ALA A 271 -3.00 10.10 5.89
CA ALA A 271 -4.26 10.29 6.59
C ALA A 271 -5.31 9.25 6.15
N VAL A 272 -5.43 9.01 4.84
CA VAL A 272 -6.35 7.99 4.30
C VAL A 272 -5.94 6.58 4.75
N ILE A 273 -4.68 6.21 4.55
CA ILE A 273 -4.17 4.88 4.90
C ILE A 273 -4.33 4.60 6.41
N LYS A 274 -4.09 5.58 7.28
CA LYS A 274 -4.17 5.40 8.73
C LYS A 274 -5.57 5.49 9.30
N ASN A 275 -6.38 6.43 8.81
CA ASN A 275 -7.65 6.77 9.45
C ASN A 275 -8.86 6.18 8.73
N ILE A 276 -8.76 5.92 7.42
CA ILE A 276 -9.85 5.31 6.62
C ILE A 276 -9.61 3.81 6.47
N PHE A 277 -8.40 3.40 6.08
CA PHE A 277 -8.08 1.97 5.91
C PHE A 277 -7.62 1.30 7.21
N HIS A 278 -7.36 2.10 8.26
CA HIS A 278 -6.81 1.63 9.54
C HIS A 278 -5.48 0.84 9.42
N ALA A 279 -4.75 1.02 8.33
CA ALA A 279 -3.50 0.33 8.01
C ALA A 279 -2.26 1.01 8.63
N GLY A 280 -2.44 1.70 9.77
CA GLY A 280 -1.36 2.30 10.55
C GLY A 280 -0.64 1.33 11.49
N LEU A 281 -1.24 0.15 11.74
CA LEU A 281 -0.72 -0.92 12.58
C LEU A 281 -0.67 -2.21 11.76
N VAL A 282 0.47 -2.91 11.77
CA VAL A 282 0.64 -4.22 11.13
C VAL A 282 0.68 -5.34 12.16
N LYS A 283 0.06 -6.47 11.77
CA LYS A 283 0.04 -7.72 12.57
C LYS A 283 1.02 -8.77 12.02
N VAL A 284 1.65 -8.48 10.88
CA VAL A 284 2.70 -9.32 10.30
C VAL A 284 4.06 -8.87 10.82
N THR A 285 4.98 -9.82 11.01
CA THR A 285 6.15 -9.61 11.85
C THR A 285 7.48 -9.51 11.11
N THR A 286 7.49 -9.61 9.78
CA THR A 286 8.71 -9.54 8.96
C THR A 286 8.65 -8.37 7.99
N LEU A 287 9.81 -7.80 7.66
CA LEU A 287 9.91 -6.67 6.75
C LEU A 287 9.31 -6.97 5.37
N GLN A 288 9.53 -8.19 4.85
CA GLN A 288 8.99 -8.63 3.56
C GLN A 288 7.45 -8.66 3.56
N ARG A 289 6.81 -9.17 4.61
CA ARG A 289 5.35 -9.17 4.73
C ARG A 289 4.79 -7.77 4.89
N VAL A 290 5.48 -6.91 5.65
CA VAL A 290 5.11 -5.50 5.81
C VAL A 290 5.23 -4.75 4.49
N ARG A 291 6.25 -5.05 3.67
CA ARG A 291 6.39 -4.49 2.31
C ARG A 291 5.14 -4.76 1.46
N VAL A 292 4.66 -6.01 1.46
CA VAL A 292 3.43 -6.38 0.73
C VAL A 292 2.21 -5.63 1.28
N LYS A 293 2.01 -5.58 2.61
CA LYS A 293 0.88 -4.83 3.21
C LYS A 293 0.94 -3.34 2.89
N ASN A 294 2.12 -2.72 2.91
CA ASN A 294 2.31 -1.32 2.54
C ASN A 294 2.06 -1.06 1.04
N MET A 295 2.50 -1.98 0.17
CA MET A 295 2.21 -1.92 -1.27
C MET A 295 0.70 -1.97 -1.51
N LEU A 296 0.00 -2.93 -0.89
CA LEU A 296 -1.46 -3.04 -1.00
C LEU A 296 -2.18 -1.77 -0.47
N ALA A 297 -1.71 -1.18 0.63
CA ALA A 297 -2.24 0.07 1.17
C ALA A 297 -2.07 1.25 0.20
N ALA A 298 -0.89 1.38 -0.42
CA ALA A 298 -0.63 2.39 -1.44
C ALA A 298 -1.46 2.15 -2.72
N PHE A 299 -1.65 0.88 -3.10
CA PHE A 299 -2.47 0.47 -4.26
C PHE A 299 -3.94 0.86 -4.03
N CYS A 300 -4.47 0.52 -2.85
CA CYS A 300 -5.80 0.88 -2.40
C CYS A 300 -6.02 2.39 -2.38
N TYR A 301 -5.02 3.15 -1.92
CA TYR A 301 -5.07 4.62 -1.91
C TYR A 301 -5.14 5.20 -3.32
N ASN A 302 -4.27 4.74 -4.22
CA ASN A 302 -4.23 5.26 -5.59
C ASN A 302 -5.52 4.97 -6.33
N ILE A 303 -6.10 3.77 -6.20
CA ILE A 303 -7.43 3.47 -6.77
C ILE A 303 -8.48 4.46 -6.26
N TYR A 304 -8.52 4.68 -4.95
CA TYR A 304 -9.44 5.62 -4.31
C TYR A 304 -9.25 7.05 -4.84
N GLN A 305 -7.99 7.45 -5.07
CA GLN A 305 -7.66 8.75 -5.62
C GLN A 305 -8.00 8.86 -7.11
N VAL A 306 -7.79 7.83 -7.93
CA VAL A 306 -8.20 7.81 -9.35
C VAL A 306 -9.71 8.05 -9.46
N LYS A 307 -10.52 7.38 -8.63
CA LYS A 307 -11.97 7.62 -8.60
C LYS A 307 -12.29 9.07 -8.20
N THR A 308 -11.54 9.62 -7.24
CA THR A 308 -11.70 11.04 -6.84
C THR A 308 -11.40 11.99 -8.00
N ILE A 309 -10.41 11.68 -8.85
CA ILE A 309 -10.06 12.46 -10.04
C ILE A 309 -11.17 12.34 -11.10
N GLN A 310 -11.64 11.11 -11.37
CA GLN A 310 -12.71 10.86 -12.35
C GLN A 310 -14.03 11.54 -12.00
N ASN A 311 -14.35 11.68 -10.72
CA ASN A 311 -15.57 12.38 -10.29
C ASN A 311 -15.45 13.92 -10.33
N ARG A 312 -14.25 14.47 -10.56
CA ARG A 312 -14.01 15.93 -10.65
C ARG A 312 -13.97 16.45 -12.07
N GLY A 313 -13.72 15.58 -13.05
CA GLY A 313 -13.83 15.88 -14.48
C GLY A 313 -15.26 15.68 -14.95
#